data_AF-A0A537WBA8-F1
#
_entry.id   AF-A0A537WBA8-F1
#
_cell.length_a   1.000
_cell.length_b   1.000
_cell.length_c   1.000
_cell.angle_alpha   90.00
_cell.angle_beta   90.00
_cell.angle_gamma   90.00
#
_symmetry.space_group_name_H-M   'P 1'
#
loop_
_entity.id
_entity.type
_entity.pdbx_description
1 polymer ?
#
loop_
_entity_poly.entity_id
_entity_poly.type
_entity_poly.pdbx_seq_one_letter_code
_entity_poly.pdbx_strand_id
1 'polypeptide(L)' 'MEHPPTTPPLPADYYRRHAARVRKLASEATTVAIKEHLSEVALEYERLADRVDSSTPPSG' A
#
# COMPACT_ATOMS: atom_id res chain seq x y z
N MET A 1 -9.17 4.01 -29.01
CA MET A 1 -7.81 4.01 -28.45
C MET A 1 -7.96 4.35 -26.98
N GLU A 2 -7.69 3.41 -26.09
CA GLU A 2 -7.60 3.71 -24.66
C GLU A 2 -6.29 4.49 -24.42
N HIS A 3 -6.39 5.67 -23.82
CA HIS A 3 -5.20 6.41 -23.42
C HIS A 3 -4.52 5.66 -22.27
N PRO A 4 -3.18 5.49 -22.28
CA PRO A 4 -2.50 4.96 -21.11
C PRO A 4 -2.74 5.89 -19.91
N PRO A 5 -2.87 5.36 -18.68
CA PRO A 5 -3.04 6.18 -17.49
C PRO A 5 -1.83 7.13 -17.36
N THR A 6 -2.09 8.43 -17.46
CA THR A 6 -1.08 9.49 -17.49
C THR A 6 -0.50 9.83 -16.11
N THR A 7 -1.03 9.22 -15.04
CA THR A 7 -0.51 9.40 -13.69
C THR A 7 0.72 8.52 -13.48
N PRO A 8 1.91 9.06 -13.20
CA PRO A 8 3.07 8.24 -12.84
C PRO A 8 2.76 7.45 -11.56
N PRO A 9 3.29 6.22 -11.41
CA PRO A 9 3.09 5.43 -10.20
C PRO A 9 3.58 6.21 -8.98
N LEU A 10 2.80 6.19 -7.90
CA LEU A 10 3.22 6.82 -6.64
C LEU A 10 4.44 6.08 -6.08
N PRO A 11 5.38 6.75 -5.40
CA PRO A 11 6.56 6.10 -4.82
C PRO A 11 6.18 5.00 -3.81
N ALA A 12 6.98 3.95 -3.67
CA ALA A 12 6.73 2.87 -2.70
C ALA A 12 6.55 3.39 -1.26
N ASP A 13 7.28 4.44 -0.88
CA ASP A 13 7.12 5.16 0.39
C ASP A 13 5.70 5.68 0.64
N TYR A 14 4.96 6.09 -0.40
CA TYR A 14 3.57 6.50 -0.25
C TYR A 14 2.76 5.32 0.28
N TYR A 15 2.87 4.16 -0.37
CA TYR A 15 2.13 2.95 0.00
C TYR A 15 2.58 2.41 1.36
N ARG A 16 3.89 2.38 1.66
CA ARG A 16 4.43 2.03 3.00
C ARG A 16 3.88 2.91 4.12
N ARG A 17 3.83 4.24 3.90
CA ARG A 17 3.22 5.19 4.86
C ARG A 17 1.73 4.95 5.05
N HIS A 18 1.01 4.44 4.04
CA HIS A 18 -0.41 4.07 4.18
C HIS A 18 -0.56 2.76 4.96
N ALA A 19 0.19 1.71 4.62
CA ALA A 19 0.22 0.45 5.38
C ALA A 19 0.48 0.69 6.88
N ALA A 20 1.45 1.54 7.22
CA ALA A 20 1.76 1.89 8.61
C ALA A 20 0.60 2.58 9.35
N ARG A 21 -0.13 3.50 8.69
CA ARG A 21 -1.30 4.16 9.31
C ARG A 21 -2.48 3.21 9.47
N VAL A 22 -2.73 2.33 8.50
CA VAL A 22 -3.80 1.33 8.56
C VAL A 22 -3.50 0.30 9.66
N ARG A 23 -2.26 -0.16 9.80
CA ARG A 23 -1.82 -1.02 10.93
C ARG A 23 -2.06 -0.37 12.29
N LYS A 24 -1.74 0.93 12.43
CA LYS A 24 -2.02 1.66 13.67
C LYS A 24 -3.53 1.63 13.98
N LEU A 25 -4.37 1.94 13.01
CA LEU A 25 -5.83 1.86 13.18
C LEU A 25 -6.32 0.45 13.51
N ALA A 26 -5.73 -0.60 12.92
CA ALA A 26 -6.02 -2.00 13.25
C ALA A 26 -5.63 -2.36 14.69
N SER A 27 -4.58 -1.75 15.24
CA SER A 27 -4.16 -1.94 16.63
C SER A 27 -5.08 -1.22 17.64
N GLU A 28 -5.74 -0.15 17.22
CA GLU A 28 -6.69 0.64 18.02
C GLU A 28 -8.14 0.11 17.90
N ALA A 29 -8.44 -0.70 16.88
CA ALA A 29 -9.76 -1.26 16.63
C ALA A 29 -10.14 -2.37 17.64
N THR A 30 -11.26 -2.18 18.34
CA THR A 30 -11.82 -3.12 19.32
C THR A 30 -12.70 -4.22 18.69
N THR A 31 -13.31 -3.95 17.53
CA THR A 31 -14.12 -4.91 16.78
C THR A 31 -13.21 -5.83 15.94
N VAL A 32 -13.26 -7.14 16.20
CA VAL A 32 -12.41 -8.16 15.54
C VAL A 32 -12.47 -8.07 14.01
N ALA A 33 -13.67 -8.07 13.41
CA ALA A 33 -13.84 -7.99 11.96
C ALA A 33 -13.27 -6.68 11.35
N ILE A 34 -13.27 -5.57 12.10
CA ILE A 34 -12.67 -4.31 11.64
C ILE A 34 -11.14 -4.42 11.70
N LYS A 35 -10.59 -5.01 12.75
CA LYS A 35 -9.15 -5.25 12.90
C LYS A 35 -8.61 -6.19 11.81
N GLU A 36 -9.33 -7.24 11.48
CA GLU A 36 -8.99 -8.18 10.40
C GLU A 36 -9.00 -7.45 9.05
N HIS A 37 -10.09 -6.77 8.70
CA HIS A 37 -10.20 -6.03 7.45
C HIS A 37 -9.11 -4.94 7.31
N LEU A 38 -8.82 -4.18 8.36
CA LEU A 38 -7.72 -3.21 8.34
C LEU A 38 -6.35 -3.89 8.18
N SER A 39 -6.15 -5.08 8.74
CA SER A 39 -4.91 -5.83 8.57
C SER A 39 -4.73 -6.28 7.10
N GLU A 40 -5.80 -6.73 6.45
CA GLU A 40 -5.81 -7.05 5.01
C GLU A 40 -5.50 -5.83 4.14
N VAL A 41 -6.18 -4.70 4.41
CA VAL A 41 -5.95 -3.43 3.68
C VAL A 41 -4.50 -2.97 3.84
N ALA A 42 -3.90 -3.13 5.01
CA ALA A 42 -2.49 -2.81 5.22
C ALA A 42 -1.56 -3.70 4.38
N LEU A 43 -1.85 -5.00 4.27
CA LEU A 43 -1.07 -5.94 3.43
C LEU A 43 -1.16 -5.59 1.93
N GLU A 44 -2.32 -5.15 1.45
CA GLU A 44 -2.45 -4.69 0.06
C GLU A 44 -1.62 -3.43 -0.22
N TYR A 45 -1.51 -2.52 0.76
CA TYR A 45 -0.58 -1.39 0.67
C TYR A 45 0.89 -1.82 0.64
N GLU A 46 1.30 -2.88 1.35
CA GLU A 46 2.67 -3.40 1.22
C GLU A 46 2.91 -4.04 -0.14
N ARG A 47 1.98 -4.88 -0.61
CA ARG A 47 2.04 -5.49 -1.95
C ARG A 47 2.13 -4.44 -3.07
N LEU A 48 1.48 -3.28 -2.90
CA LEU A 48 1.63 -2.13 -3.79
C LEU A 48 3.03 -1.50 -3.72
N ALA A 49 3.58 -1.30 -2.51
CA ALA A 49 4.93 -0.79 -2.34
C ALA A 49 5.98 -1.71 -2.98
N ASP A 50 5.89 -3.02 -2.73
CA ASP A 50 6.83 -4.01 -3.24
C ASP A 50 6.74 -4.14 -4.76
N ARG A 51 5.54 -4.02 -5.34
CA ARG A 51 5.37 -3.90 -6.81
C ARG A 51 6.09 -2.68 -7.36
N VAL A 52 5.95 -1.51 -6.73
CA VAL A 52 6.62 -0.27 -7.19
C VAL A 52 8.14 -0.39 -7.10
N ASP A 53 8.68 -0.87 -5.97
CA ASP A 53 10.13 -1.10 -5.82
C ASP A 53 10.64 -2.10 -6.85
N SER A 54 9.95 -3.24 -7.05
CA SER A 54 10.34 -4.24 -8.06
C SER A 54 10.24 -3.74 -9.51
N SER A 55 9.37 -2.77 -9.78
CA SER A 55 9.22 -2.12 -11.09
C SER A 55 10.24 -1.00 -11.34
N THR A 56 10.93 -0.56 -10.29
CA THR A 56 11.98 0.46 -10.37
C THR A 56 13.32 -0.26 -10.56
N PRO A 57 13.92 -0.27 -11.77
CA PRO A 57 15.23 -0.89 -11.94
C PRO A 57 16.26 -0.17 -11.05
N PRO A 58 17.29 -0.88 -10.53
CA PRO A 58 18.38 -0.21 -9.84
C PRO A 58 19.11 0.70 -10.82
N SER A 59 18.93 2.01 -10.67
CA SER A 59 19.75 3.02 -11.34
C SER A 59 21.18 2.92 -10.79
N GLY A 60 22.02 2.14 -11.47
CA GLY A 60 23.47 2.09 -11.28
C GLY A 60 24.20 3.20 -12.01
#